data_AF-A0A846HR91-F1
#
_entry.id   AF-A0A846HR91-F1
#
_cell.length_a   1.000
_cell.length_b   1.000
_cell.length_c   1.000
_cell.angle_alpha   90.00
_cell.angle_beta   90.00
_cell.angle_gamma   90.00
#
_symmetry.space_group_name_H-M   'P 1'
#
loop_
_entity.id
_entity.type
_entity.pdbx_description
1 polymer ?
#
loop_
_entity_poly.entity_id
_entity_poly.type
_entity_poly.pdbx_seq_one_letter_code
_entity_poly.pdbx_strand_id
1 'polypeptide(L)' 'MTGMSDSDYRYILNELESLLEETAETLERFHETGMDEILRDDYQKLLEIQAKALREHERYLNALRQEPNRRH' A
#
# COMPACT_ATOMS: atom_id res chain seq x y z
N MET A 1 17.43 20.05 7.36
CA MET A 1 16.84 18.77 7.81
C MET A 1 15.58 18.55 6.98
N THR A 2 15.57 17.58 6.08
CA THR A 2 14.33 17.14 5.40
C THR A 2 14.17 15.65 5.71
N GLY A 3 13.92 15.35 6.98
CA GLY A 3 13.39 14.07 7.43
C GLY A 3 11.90 14.25 7.69
N MET A 4 11.09 13.31 7.21
CA MET A 4 9.64 13.29 7.49
C MET A 4 9.42 13.12 9.00
N SER A 5 8.35 13.71 9.53
CA SER A 5 7.98 13.55 10.94
C SER A 5 7.25 12.22 11.17
N ASP A 6 7.23 11.72 12.41
CA ASP A 6 6.40 10.56 12.81
C ASP A 6 4.93 10.71 12.38
N SER A 7 4.38 11.93 12.45
CA SER A 7 3.03 12.23 11.96
C SER A 7 2.89 12.02 10.46
N ASP A 8 3.89 12.40 9.67
CA ASP A 8 3.88 12.21 8.22
C ASP A 8 3.98 10.71 7.87
N TYR A 9 4.84 9.98 8.58
CA TYR A 9 4.95 8.52 8.41
C TYR A 9 3.64 7.81 8.74
N ARG A 10 3.00 8.15 9.86
CA ARG A 10 1.70 7.57 10.26
C ARG A 10 0.59 7.93 9.29
N TYR A 11 0.57 9.17 8.80
CA TYR A 11 -0.38 9.59 7.78
C TYR A 11 -0.25 8.74 6.52
N ILE A 12 0.97 8.60 5.99
CA ILE A 12 1.22 7.77 4.80
C ILE A 12 0.86 6.30 5.03
N LEU A 13 1.17 5.75 6.20
CA LEU A 13 0.81 4.37 6.54
C LEU A 13 -0.70 4.15 6.50
N ASN A 14 -1.50 5.07 7.08
CA ASN A 14 -2.95 4.97 7.05
C ASN A 14 -3.50 5.05 5.62
N GLU A 15 -3.00 5.95 4.79
CA GLU A 15 -3.43 6.06 3.38
C GLU A 15 -3.08 4.80 2.57
N LEU A 16 -1.91 4.19 2.84
CA LEU A 16 -1.52 2.93 2.22
C LEU A 16 -2.39 1.76 2.69
N GLU A 17 -2.78 1.72 3.96
CA GLU A 17 -3.70 0.72 4.49
C GLU A 17 -5.07 0.82 3.82
N SER A 18 -5.66 2.02 3.73
CA SER A 18 -6.94 2.23 3.03
C SER A 18 -6.86 1.85 1.56
N LEU A 19 -5.78 2.23 0.85
CA LEU A 19 -5.59 1.84 -0.55
C LEU A 19 -5.49 0.32 -0.72
N LEU A 20 -4.81 -0.38 0.19
CA LEU A 20 -4.67 -1.83 0.16
C LEU A 20 -6.02 -2.52 0.36
N GLU A 21 -6.83 -2.03 1.31
CA GLU A 21 -8.19 -2.53 1.56
C GLU A 21 -9.09 -2.34 0.34
N GLU A 22 -9.17 -1.13 -0.21
CA GLU A 22 -9.99 -0.82 -1.39
C GLU A 22 -9.58 -1.63 -2.63
N THR A 23 -8.26 -1.82 -2.81
CA THR A 23 -7.74 -2.62 -3.93
C THR A 23 -8.07 -4.09 -3.74
N ALA A 24 -7.98 -4.62 -2.52
CA ALA A 24 -8.34 -6.00 -2.20
C ALA A 24 -9.82 -6.29 -2.49
N GLU A 25 -10.73 -5.41 -2.03
CA GLU A 25 -12.16 -5.54 -2.32
C GLU A 25 -12.44 -5.50 -3.84
N THR A 26 -11.72 -4.65 -4.57
CA THR A 26 -11.90 -4.53 -6.02
C THR A 26 -11.43 -5.78 -6.75
N LEU A 27 -10.29 -6.35 -6.34
CA LEU A 27 -9.79 -7.62 -6.90
C LEU A 27 -10.76 -8.77 -6.61
N GLU A 28 -11.34 -8.82 -5.41
CA GLU A 28 -12.35 -9.82 -5.04
C GLU A 28 -13.59 -9.70 -5.93
N ARG A 29 -14.15 -8.48 -6.10
CA ARG A 29 -15.27 -8.23 -7.01
C ARG A 29 -14.94 -8.63 -8.46
N PHE A 30 -13.71 -8.40 -8.92
CA PHE A 30 -13.29 -8.80 -10.26
C PHE A 30 -13.30 -10.32 -10.42
N HIS A 31 -12.80 -11.06 -9.44
CA HIS A 31 -12.85 -12.53 -9.44
C HIS A 31 -14.28 -13.08 -9.37
N GLU A 32 -15.12 -12.54 -8.47
CA GLU A 32 -16.50 -13.01 -8.31
C GLU A 32 -17.35 -12.81 -9.57
N THR A 33 -17.07 -11.76 -10.34
CA THR A 33 -17.80 -11.42 -11.56
C THR A 33 -17.19 -12.01 -12.83
N GLY A 34 -16.04 -12.69 -12.73
CA GLY A 34 -15.25 -13.16 -13.88
C GLY A 34 -14.64 -12.03 -14.71
N MET A 35 -14.64 -10.80 -14.18
CA MET A 35 -14.06 -9.63 -14.86
C MET A 35 -12.54 -9.69 -14.94
N ASP A 36 -11.89 -10.47 -14.10
CA ASP A 36 -10.46 -10.76 -14.19
C ASP A 36 -10.06 -11.47 -15.50
N GLU A 37 -10.94 -12.32 -16.05
CA GLU A 37 -10.71 -12.95 -17.34
C GLU A 37 -11.00 -12.01 -18.52
N ILE A 38 -12.01 -11.14 -18.36
CA ILE A 38 -12.47 -10.20 -19.40
C ILE A 38 -11.54 -8.98 -19.49
N LEU A 39 -11.07 -8.47 -18.36
CA LEU A 39 -10.22 -7.29 -18.21
C LEU A 39 -8.86 -7.66 -17.63
N ARG A 40 -8.25 -8.70 -18.18
CA ARG A 40 -6.99 -9.28 -17.68
C ARG A 40 -5.87 -8.25 -17.49
N ASP A 41 -5.71 -7.34 -18.43
CA ASP A 41 -4.66 -6.31 -18.36
C ASP A 41 -4.89 -5.32 -17.21
N ASP A 42 -6.15 -4.95 -16.96
CA ASP A 42 -6.49 -4.03 -15.87
C ASP A 42 -6.46 -4.73 -14.51
N TYR A 43 -6.88 -6.00 -14.46
CA TYR A 43 -6.72 -6.85 -13.30
C TYR A 43 -5.22 -7.02 -12.92
N GLN A 44 -4.36 -7.26 -13.92
CA GLN A 44 -2.91 -7.36 -13.70
C GLN A 44 -2.33 -6.04 -13.17
N LYS A 45 -2.75 -4.88 -13.68
CA LYS A 45 -2.33 -3.57 -13.15
C LYS A 45 -2.77 -3.38 -11.70
N LEU A 46 -3.99 -3.79 -11.34
CA LEU A 46 -4.48 -3.70 -9.95
C LEU A 46 -3.61 -4.55 -9.00
N LEU A 47 -3.23 -5.76 -9.41
CA LEU A 47 -2.29 -6.59 -8.66
C LEU A 47 -0.91 -5.92 -8.49
N GLU A 48 -0.39 -5.28 -9.54
CA GLU A 48 0.87 -4.55 -9.48
C GLU A 48 0.81 -3.35 -8.52
N ILE A 49 -0.31 -2.62 -8.54
CA ILE A 49 -0.57 -1.51 -7.62
C ILE A 49 -0.62 -2.02 -6.18
N GLN A 50 -1.36 -3.10 -5.92
CA GLN A 50 -1.45 -3.70 -4.59
C GLN A 50 -0.07 -4.14 -4.07
N ALA A 51 0.70 -4.84 -4.90
CA ALA A 51 2.04 -5.28 -4.54
C ALA A 51 2.99 -4.10 -4.28
N LYS A 52 2.85 -2.99 -5.04
CA LYS A 52 3.62 -1.78 -4.80
C LYS A 52 3.23 -1.10 -3.50
N ALA A 53 1.93 -0.95 -3.22
CA ALA A 53 1.43 -0.35 -1.99
C ALA A 53 1.92 -1.13 -0.75
N LEU A 54 1.94 -2.47 -0.81
CA LEU A 54 2.46 -3.30 0.27
C LEU A 54 3.96 -3.06 0.53
N ARG A 55 4.79 -3.00 -0.53
CA ARG A 55 6.22 -2.69 -0.39
C ARG A 55 6.47 -1.31 0.21
N GLU A 56 5.66 -0.33 -0.18
CA GLU A 56 5.75 1.02 0.37
C GLU A 56 5.33 1.05 1.85
N HIS A 57 4.27 0.34 2.22
CA HIS A 57 3.81 0.23 3.61
C HIS A 57 4.90 -0.36 4.50
N GLU A 58 5.49 -1.48 4.08
CA GLU A 58 6.62 -2.10 4.80
C GLU A 58 7.81 -1.14 4.93
N ARG A 59 8.12 -0.35 3.89
CA ARG A 59 9.20 0.64 3.93
C ARG A 59 8.93 1.72 4.96
N TYR A 60 7.74 2.32 4.96
CA TYR A 60 7.38 3.38 5.89
C TYR A 60 7.26 2.86 7.33
N LEU A 61 6.75 1.64 7.52
CA LEU A 61 6.71 0.98 8.83
C LEU A 61 8.12 0.72 9.37
N ASN A 62 9.04 0.28 8.50
CA ASN A 62 10.45 0.11 8.85
C ASN A 62 11.11 1.45 9.19
N ALA A 63 10.84 2.51 8.42
CA ALA A 63 11.38 3.84 8.69
C ALA A 63 10.90 4.37 10.05
N LEU A 64 9.59 4.28 10.34
CA LEU A 64 9.00 4.68 11.61
C LEU A 64 9.58 3.90 12.80
N ARG A 65 9.86 2.60 12.63
CA ARG A 65 10.51 1.77 13.66
C ARG A 65 11.98 2.14 13.90
N GLN A 66 12.68 2.67 12.91
CA GLN A 66 14.10 3.03 13.01
C GLN A 66 14.34 4.50 13.43
N GLU A 67 13.39 5.41 13.22
CA GLU A 67 13.40 6.80 13.70
C GLU A 67 13.78 6.97 15.19
N PRO A 68 13.21 6.19 16.15
CA PRO A 68 13.60 6.32 17.56
C PRO A 68 15.06 5.90 17.82
N ASN A 69 15.67 5.08 16.96
CA ASN A 69 17.02 4.56 17.15
C ASN A 69 18.11 5.45 16.51
N ARG A 70 17.72 6.51 15.77
CA ARG A 70 18.64 7.48 15.12
C ARG A 70 18.82 8.79 15.88
N ARG A 71 18.10 8.98 17.01
CA ARG A 71 18.16 10.19 17.84
C ARG A 71 19.04 10.04 19.11
N HIS A 72 19.92 9.04 19.15
CA HIS A 72 20.88 8.82 20.24
C HIS A 72 22.29 9.28 19.87
#